data_AF-A0A1F7HIS2-F1
#
_entry.id   AF-A0A1F7HIS2-F1
#
_cell.length_a   1.000
_cell.length_b   1.000
_cell.length_c   1.000
_cell.angle_alpha   90.00
_cell.angle_beta   90.00
_cell.angle_gamma   90.00
#
_symmetry.space_group_name_H-M   'P 1'
#
loop_
_entity.id
_entity.type
_entity.pdbx_description
1 polymer ?
#
loop_
_entity_poly.entity_id
_entity_poly.type
_entity_poly.pdbx_seq_one_letter_code
_entity_poly.pdbx_strand_id
1 'polypeptide(L)' 'MDDLLQDFNIKRSKSAAKIDMKDLSKFESSIIEILKGDSMSTDEILDKHGKDLTLILQALTSLELKGYVVKNADGKYTIT' A
#
# COMPACT_ATOMS: atom_id res chain seq x y z
N MET A 1 -3.59 -14.47 33.76
CA MET A 1 -4.24 -14.69 32.46
C MET A 1 -4.35 -13.33 31.81
N ASP A 2 -3.35 -13.02 30.99
CA ASP A 2 -3.47 -12.61 29.59
C ASP A 2 -4.87 -12.07 29.20
N ASP A 3 -5.07 -10.90 28.61
CA ASP A 3 -4.29 -10.34 27.52
C ASP A 3 -4.69 -8.86 27.27
N LEU A 4 -3.67 -8.02 27.10
CA LEU A 4 -3.56 -6.83 26.26
C LEU A 4 -4.84 -6.16 25.72
N LEU A 5 -5.36 -5.18 26.46
CA LEU A 5 -6.08 -4.04 25.87
C LEU A 5 -5.14 -2.82 25.82
N GLN A 6 -4.12 -2.89 24.97
CA GLN A 6 -3.21 -1.76 24.72
C GLN A 6 -3.78 -0.86 23.62
N ASP A 7 -4.14 0.36 24.05
CA ASP A 7 -4.02 1.63 23.33
C ASP A 7 -4.67 1.78 21.94
N PHE A 8 -6.00 1.91 21.92
CA PHE A 8 -6.67 2.69 20.86
C PHE A 8 -6.67 4.18 21.23
N ASN A 9 -5.49 4.80 21.18
CA ASN A 9 -5.36 6.26 21.25
C ASN A 9 -5.77 6.89 19.91
N ILE A 10 -7.07 6.92 19.62
CA ILE A 10 -7.64 7.58 18.44
C ILE A 10 -7.74 9.10 18.72
N LYS A 11 -6.61 9.79 18.56
CA LYS A 11 -6.58 11.25 18.35
C LYS A 11 -5.83 11.56 17.06
N ARG A 12 -6.50 11.50 15.91
CA ARG A 12 -6.12 12.30 14.74
C ARG A 12 -7.34 12.87 14.03
N SER A 13 -7.48 14.18 14.24
CA SER A 13 -8.38 15.09 13.58
C SER A 13 -8.15 15.15 12.06
N LYS A 14 -9.27 15.24 11.34
CA LYS A 14 -9.52 15.99 10.09
C LYS A 14 -8.61 15.78 8.86
N SER A 15 -9.27 15.28 7.81
CA SER A 15 -9.13 15.71 6.40
C SER A 15 -7.93 15.21 5.58
N ALA A 16 -8.06 14.00 5.06
CA ALA A 16 -7.67 13.52 3.72
C ALA A 16 -8.09 12.04 3.68
N ALA A 17 -8.49 11.49 2.54
CA ALA A 17 -8.98 10.12 2.41
C ALA A 17 -8.17 9.15 3.29
N LYS A 18 -8.83 8.61 4.33
CA LYS A 18 -8.19 7.68 5.26
C LYS A 18 -7.95 6.39 4.49
N ILE A 19 -6.74 6.21 4.00
CA ILE A 19 -6.22 4.88 3.74
C ILE A 19 -6.23 4.19 5.10
N ASP A 20 -7.27 3.39 5.36
CA ASP A 20 -7.36 2.51 6.51
C ASP A 20 -6.28 1.44 6.33
N MET A 21 -5.04 1.79 6.70
CA MET A 21 -3.87 0.92 6.72
C MET A 21 -4.02 -0.30 7.64
N LYS A 22 -5.17 -0.41 8.35
CA LYS A 22 -5.50 -1.53 9.22
C LYS A 22 -5.73 -2.83 8.45
N ASP A 23 -6.11 -2.76 7.18
CA ASP A 23 -6.31 -3.90 6.27
C ASP A 23 -5.12 -4.15 5.33
N LEU A 24 -4.05 -3.34 5.45
CA LEU A 24 -2.87 -3.48 4.60
C LEU A 24 -1.79 -4.28 5.31
N SER A 25 -1.30 -5.32 4.63
CA SER A 25 -0.07 -6.00 5.03
C SER A 25 1.08 -5.00 5.09
N LYS A 26 2.08 -5.27 5.94
CA LYS A 26 3.34 -4.50 5.97
C LYS A 26 3.95 -4.36 4.57
N PHE A 27 3.77 -5.38 3.74
CA PHE A 27 4.25 -5.39 2.37
C PHE A 27 3.47 -4.44 1.45
N GLU A 28 2.14 -4.45 1.51
CA GLU A 28 1.30 -3.53 0.73
C GLU A 28 1.56 -2.07 1.14
N SER A 29 1.69 -1.80 2.45
CA SER A 29 2.04 -0.48 2.96
C SER A 29 3.40 0.01 2.43
N SER A 30 4.37 -0.90 2.32
CA SER A 30 5.70 -0.58 1.76
C SER A 30 5.62 -0.25 0.27
N ILE A 31 4.79 -0.96 -0.51
CA ILE A 31 4.56 -0.63 -1.93
C ILE A 31 3.88 0.73 -2.08
N ILE A 32 2.86 1.03 -1.27
CA ILE A 32 2.25 2.37 -1.25
C ILE A 32 3.31 3.42 -0.91
N GLU A 33 4.18 3.19 0.07
CA GLU A 33 5.20 4.16 0.43
C GLU A 33 6.18 4.46 -0.72
N ILE A 34 6.52 3.45 -1.52
CA ILE A 34 7.32 3.62 -2.75
C ILE A 34 6.55 4.43 -3.80
N LEU A 35 5.27 4.14 -3.99
CA LEU A 35 4.40 4.81 -4.96
C LEU A 35 3.95 6.22 -4.55
N LYS A 36 4.14 6.61 -3.28
CA LYS A 36 3.80 7.97 -2.79
C LYS A 36 4.63 9.06 -3.44
N GLY A 37 5.82 8.74 -3.95
CA GLY A 37 6.71 9.70 -4.58
C GLY A 37 6.41 9.92 -6.07
N ASP A 38 6.02 8.87 -6.78
CA ASP A 38 5.89 8.89 -8.24
C ASP A 38 5.12 7.66 -8.73
N SER A 39 4.54 7.77 -9.93
CA SER A 39 3.97 6.61 -10.61
C SER A 39 5.07 5.67 -11.08
N MET A 40 5.03 4.40 -10.67
CA MET A 40 6.05 3.41 -11.01
C MET A 40 5.47 2.17 -11.67
N SER A 41 6.27 1.58 -12.54
CA SER A 41 5.99 0.32 -13.22
C SER A 41 6.23 -0.86 -12.27
N THR A 42 5.63 -2.02 -12.52
CA THR A 42 5.89 -3.23 -11.71
C THR A 42 7.38 -3.57 -11.66
N ASP A 43 8.10 -3.44 -12.78
CA ASP A 43 9.56 -3.64 -12.85
C ASP A 43 10.34 -2.66 -11.96
N GLU A 44 9.95 -1.39 -11.88
CA GLU A 44 10.63 -0.41 -11.03
C GLU A 44 10.39 -0.69 -9.54
N ILE A 45 9.20 -1.16 -9.20
CA ILE A 45 8.86 -1.61 -7.84
C ILE A 45 9.64 -2.89 -7.51
N LEU A 46 9.78 -3.79 -8.48
CA LEU A 46 10.57 -5.02 -8.36
C LEU A 46 12.05 -4.71 -8.11
N ASP A 47 12.63 -3.81 -8.88
CA ASP A 47 14.02 -3.38 -8.72
C ASP A 47 14.28 -2.73 -7.36
N LYS A 48 13.35 -1.87 -6.90
CA LYS A 48 13.45 -1.22 -5.59
C LYS A 48 13.26 -2.14 -4.39
N HIS A 49 12.32 -3.10 -4.48
CA HIS A 49 12.01 -3.98 -3.35
C HIS A 49 12.90 -5.24 -3.33
N GLY A 50 13.36 -5.70 -4.50
CA GLY A 50 14.12 -6.93 -4.65
C GLY A 50 13.37 -8.18 -4.19
N LYS A 51 12.03 -8.13 -4.15
CA LYS A 51 11.16 -9.25 -3.76
C LYS A 51 10.66 -10.01 -4.96
N ASP A 52 10.06 -11.17 -4.73
CA ASP A 52 9.39 -11.92 -5.79
C ASP A 52 8.36 -11.08 -6.54
N LEU A 53 8.45 -11.11 -7.88
CA LEU A 53 7.49 -10.46 -8.78
C LEU A 53 6.06 -10.89 -8.47
N THR A 54 5.84 -12.16 -8.14
CA THR A 54 4.52 -12.71 -7.78
C THR A 54 3.94 -12.02 -6.55
N LEU A 55 4.76 -11.78 -5.51
CA LEU A 55 4.31 -11.09 -4.31
C LEU A 55 3.95 -9.64 -4.62
N ILE A 56 4.79 -8.97 -5.41
CA ILE A 56 4.56 -7.57 -5.82
C ILE A 56 3.25 -7.46 -6.61
N LEU A 57 3.04 -8.33 -7.59
CA LEU A 57 1.81 -8.36 -8.39
C LEU A 57 0.58 -8.64 -7.51
N GLN A 58 0.68 -9.59 -6.57
CA GLN A 58 -0.41 -9.89 -5.64
C GLN A 58 -0.76 -8.67 -4.77
N ALA A 59 0.25 -7.97 -4.26
CA ALA A 59 0.05 -6.78 -3.46
C ALA A 59 -0.51 -5.61 -4.29
N LEU A 60 0.02 -5.37 -5.49
CA LEU A 60 -0.51 -4.35 -6.41
C LEU A 60 -1.95 -4.64 -6.80
N THR A 61 -2.28 -5.89 -7.11
CA THR A 61 -3.66 -6.31 -7.43
C THR A 61 -4.57 -6.10 -6.22
N SER A 62 -4.11 -6.47 -5.02
CA SER A 62 -4.88 -6.25 -3.79
C SER A 62 -5.08 -4.75 -3.50
N LEU A 63 -4.05 -3.93 -3.68
CA LEU A 63 -4.12 -2.48 -3.56
C LEU A 63 -5.07 -1.86 -4.60
N GLU A 64 -5.08 -2.38 -5.82
CA GLU A 64 -5.96 -1.96 -6.91
C GLU A 64 -7.42 -2.30 -6.61
N LEU A 65 -7.68 -3.53 -6.15
CA LEU A 65 -9.01 -3.98 -5.73
C LEU A 65 -9.53 -3.18 -4.52
N LYS A 66 -8.64 -2.78 -3.61
CA LYS A 66 -8.96 -1.92 -2.46
C LYS A 66 -9.13 -0.44 -2.85
N GLY A 67 -8.78 -0.06 -4.08
CA GLY A 67 -8.87 1.31 -4.57
C GLY A 67 -7.76 2.25 -4.09
N TYR A 68 -6.64 1.70 -3.59
CA TYR A 68 -5.48 2.48 -3.15
C TYR A 68 -4.54 2.85 -4.28
N VAL A 69 -4.44 2.01 -5.29
CA VAL A 69 -3.63 2.26 -6.48
C VAL A 69 -4.46 2.02 -7.74
N VAL A 70 -4.09 2.67 -8.83
CA VAL A 70 -4.67 2.45 -10.15
C VAL A 70 -3.55 2.30 -11.16
N LYS A 71 -3.72 1.39 -12.11
CA LYS A 71 -2.80 1.23 -13.24
C LYS A 71 -3.20 2.19 -14.36
N ASN A 72 -2.28 3.09 -14.70
CA ASN A 72 -2.41 4.02 -15.81
C ASN A 72 -2.25 3.29 -17.16
N ALA A 73 -2.68 3.95 -18.24
CA ALA A 73 -2.55 3.44 -19.61
C ALA A 73 -1.09 3.14 -20.01
N ASP A 74 -0.14 3.89 -19.45
CA ASP A 74 1.31 3.67 -19.62
C ASP A 74 1.85 2.45 -18.87
N GLY A 75 0.99 1.69 -18.18
CA GLY A 75 1.37 0.49 -17.44
C GLY A 75 1.96 0.75 -16.06
N LYS A 76 1.95 2.01 -15.59
CA LYS A 76 2.44 2.44 -14.28
C LYS A 76 1.33 2.48 -13.24
N TYR A 77 1.64 2.11 -12.00
CA TYR A 77 0.74 2.24 -10.86
C TYR A 77 0.90 3.63 -10.23
N THR A 78 -0.22 4.24 -9.83
CA THR A 78 -0.26 5.50 -9.07
C THR A 78 -1.24 5.36 -7.92
N ILE A 79 -0.99 6.07 -6.82
CA ILE A 79 -1.93 6.11 -5.68
C ILE A 79 -3.13 7.00 -6.04
N THR A 80 -4.32 6.59 -5.61
CA THR A 80 -5.59 7.34 -5.72
C THR A 80 -5.99 7.97 -4.40
#